data_AF-A0A7S3IZ58-F1
#
_entry.id   AF-A0A7S3IZ58-F1
#
_cell.length_a   1.000
_cell.length_b   1.000
_cell.length_c   1.000
_cell.angle_alpha   90.00
_cell.angle_beta   90.00
_cell.angle_gamma   90.00
#
_symmetry.space_group_name_H-M   'P 1'
#
loop_
_entity.id
_entity.type
_entity.pdbx_description
1 polymer ?
#
loop_
_entity_poly.entity_id
_entity_poly.type
_entity_poly.pdbx_seq_one_letter_code
_entity_poly.pdbx_strand_id
1 'polypeptide(L)'
;MLDINMRGLDTESDIDWDFIVKKTEGYSGADIANVCREAAMMPLRRRLKASGINVSEIEQLRKEIDVPVSMQDFRESLQNIQKSVSKANLEFYDEWMKQFGAV
;
A
#
# COMPACT_ATOMS: atom_id res chain seq x y z
N MET A 1 10.18 -3.02 0.56
CA MET A 1 8.81 -3.38 0.97
C MET A 1 7.80 -3.38 -0.17
N LEU A 2 7.73 -2.33 -1.01
CA LEU A 2 6.76 -2.26 -2.13
C LEU A 2 6.85 -3.47 -3.07
N ASP A 3 8.04 -3.79 -3.57
CA ASP A 3 8.27 -4.96 -4.45
C ASP A 3 7.79 -6.28 -3.82
N ILE A 4 8.07 -6.49 -2.53
CA ILE A 4 7.65 -7.70 -1.81
C ILE A 4 6.12 -7.81 -1.73
N ASN A 5 5.43 -6.69 -1.49
CA ASN A 5 3.97 -6.67 -1.34
C ASN A 5 3.23 -6.69 -2.68
N MET A 6 3.89 -6.29 -3.77
CA MET A 6 3.31 -6.28 -5.12
C MET A 6 3.69 -7.52 -5.95
N ARG A 7 4.58 -8.38 -5.41
CA ARG A 7 5.03 -9.58 -6.10
C ARG A 7 3.86 -10.51 -6.44
N GLY A 8 3.77 -10.90 -7.71
CA GLY A 8 2.72 -11.80 -8.22
C GLY A 8 1.38 -11.11 -8.48
N LEU A 9 1.34 -9.77 -8.46
CA LEU A 9 0.20 -8.99 -8.94
C LEU A 9 0.56 -8.36 -10.30
N ASP A 10 -0.41 -8.37 -11.20
CA ASP A 10 -0.31 -7.62 -12.44
C ASP A 10 -0.45 -6.13 -12.15
N THR A 11 0.41 -5.35 -12.78
CA THR A 11 0.49 -3.90 -12.62
C THR A 11 0.51 -3.25 -13.99
N GLU A 12 -0.15 -2.10 -14.11
CA GLU A 12 -0.08 -1.31 -15.34
C GLU A 12 1.34 -0.76 -15.53
N SER A 13 1.75 -0.59 -16.78
CA SER A 13 3.11 -0.14 -17.13
C SER A 13 3.41 1.31 -16.77
N ASP A 14 2.38 2.11 -16.45
CA ASP A 14 2.48 3.54 -16.16
C ASP A 14 2.62 3.85 -14.66
N ILE A 15 2.81 2.83 -13.81
CA ILE A 15 3.06 3.05 -12.39
C ILE A 15 4.36 3.83 -12.17
N ASP A 16 4.21 5.00 -11.57
CA ASP A 16 5.32 5.83 -11.11
C ASP A 16 5.79 5.36 -9.72
N TRP A 17 6.69 4.38 -9.72
CA TRP A 17 7.27 3.84 -8.48
C TRP A 17 8.06 4.87 -7.68
N ASP A 18 8.75 5.80 -8.35
CA ASP A 18 9.53 6.84 -7.69
C ASP A 18 8.63 7.80 -6.91
N PHE A 19 7.47 8.14 -7.47
CA PHE A 19 6.45 8.90 -6.76
C PHE A 19 5.95 8.16 -5.52
N ILE A 20 5.63 6.86 -5.63
CA ILE A 20 5.12 6.06 -4.51
C ILE A 20 6.18 5.96 -3.40
N VAL A 21 7.44 5.71 -3.76
CA VAL A 21 8.56 5.67 -2.80
C VAL A 21 8.67 6.99 -2.05
N LYS A 22 8.65 8.13 -2.77
CA LYS A 22 8.70 9.46 -2.14
C LYS A 22 7.50 9.73 -1.23
N LYS A 23 6.29 9.31 -1.62
CA LYS A 23 5.07 9.50 -0.80
C LYS A 23 5.04 8.61 0.44
N THR A 24 5.68 7.45 0.38
CA THR A 24 5.77 6.50 1.49
C THR A 24 6.98 6.72 2.41
N GLU A 25 7.72 7.82 2.24
CA GLU A 25 8.84 8.15 3.13
C GLU A 25 8.35 8.33 4.59
N GLY A 26 8.99 7.62 5.52
CA GLY A 26 8.60 7.59 6.93
C GLY A 26 7.37 6.74 7.25
N TYR A 27 6.84 5.97 6.29
CA TYR A 27 5.87 4.92 6.56
C TYR A 27 6.59 3.72 7.22
N SER A 28 5.93 3.07 8.17
CA SER A 28 6.41 1.78 8.67
C SER A 28 6.24 0.69 7.61
N GLY A 29 6.91 -0.45 7.78
CA GLY A 29 6.70 -1.61 6.90
C GLY A 29 5.24 -2.08 6.86
N ALA A 30 4.52 -1.95 7.98
CA ALA A 30 3.10 -2.26 8.08
C ALA A 30 2.23 -1.26 7.30
N ASP A 31 2.54 0.04 7.38
CA ASP A 31 1.80 1.07 6.63
C ASP A 31 1.98 0.85 5.11
N ILE A 32 3.20 0.56 4.65
CA ILE A 32 3.47 0.25 3.24
C ILE A 32 2.70 -1.00 2.80
N ALA A 33 2.68 -2.05 3.62
CA ALA A 33 1.92 -3.26 3.32
C ALA A 33 0.41 -2.98 3.21
N ASN A 34 -0.12 -2.10 4.05
CA ASN A 34 -1.51 -1.66 3.96
C ASN A 34 -1.76 -0.87 2.67
N VAL A 35 -0.85 0.02 2.27
CA VAL A 35 -0.96 0.78 1.01
C VAL A 35 -1.05 -0.17 -0.19
N CYS A 36 -0.15 -1.16 -0.27
CA CYS A 36 -0.16 -2.15 -1.34
C CYS A 36 -1.44 -2.99 -1.33
N ARG A 37 -1.90 -3.44 -0.16
CA ARG A 37 -3.11 -4.26 -0.03
C ARG A 37 -4.35 -3.50 -0.48
N GLU A 38 -4.49 -2.24 -0.07
CA GLU A 38 -5.62 -1.41 -0.45
C GLU A 38 -5.60 -1.10 -1.94
N ALA A 39 -4.44 -0.74 -2.51
CA ALA A 39 -4.27 -0.52 -3.95
C ALA A 39 -4.66 -1.77 -4.76
N ALA A 40 -4.22 -2.95 -4.33
CA ALA A 40 -4.55 -4.23 -4.97
C ALA A 40 -6.07 -4.58 -4.93
N MET A 41 -6.83 -3.97 -4.01
CA MET A 41 -8.27 -4.19 -3.86
C MET A 41 -9.15 -3.24 -4.65
N MET A 42 -8.59 -2.13 -5.13
CA MET A 42 -9.37 -1.10 -5.81
C MET A 42 -9.94 -1.56 -7.16
N PRO A 43 -9.18 -2.25 -8.05
CA PRO A 43 -9.72 -2.73 -9.32
C PRO A 43 -10.92 -3.66 -9.12
N LEU A 44 -10.79 -4.60 -8.16
CA LEU A 44 -11.84 -5.53 -7.79
C LEU A 44 -13.09 -4.82 -7.26
N ARG A 45 -12.92 -3.89 -6.31
CA ARG A 45 -14.02 -3.08 -5.76
C ARG A 45 -14.76 -2.30 -6.85
N ARG A 46 -14.05 -1.69 -7.80
CA ARG A 46 -14.66 -0.98 -8.94
C ARG A 46 -15.49 -1.92 -9.82
N ARG A 47 -14.97 -3.10 -10.15
CA ARG A 47 -15.67 -4.08 -10.99
C ARG A 47 -16.94 -4.62 -10.33
N LEU A 48 -16.88 -4.92 -9.04
CA LEU A 48 -18.06 -5.40 -8.29
C LEU A 48 -19.13 -4.32 -8.18
N LYS A 49 -18.72 -3.08 -7.91
CA LYS A 49 -19.63 -1.93 -7.91
C LYS A 49 -20.31 -1.73 -9.26
N ALA A 50 -19.56 -1.87 -10.36
CA ALA A 50 -20.12 -1.81 -11.71
C ALA A 50 -21.08 -2.97 -12.03
N SER A 51 -20.86 -4.14 -11.43
CA SER A 51 -21.67 -5.35 -11.64
C SER A 51 -22.88 -5.46 -10.69
N GLY A 52 -23.02 -4.54 -9.72
CA GLY A 52 -24.07 -4.59 -8.69
C GLY A 52 -23.91 -5.70 -7.66
N ILE A 53 -22.72 -6.32 -7.58
CA ILE A 53 -22.43 -7.44 -6.68
C ILE A 53 -22.01 -6.91 -5.30
N ASN A 54 -22.50 -7.54 -4.23
CA ASN A 54 -22.20 -7.13 -2.86
C ASN A 54 -20.75 -7.47 -2.47
N VAL A 55 -20.15 -6.58 -1.67
CA VAL A 55 -18.75 -6.56 -1.20
C VAL A 55 -18.38 -7.82 -0.38
N SER A 56 -19.35 -8.59 0.12
CA SER A 56 -19.13 -9.77 0.96
C SER A 56 -18.36 -10.92 0.31
N GLU A 57 -18.23 -10.96 -1.02
CA GLU A 57 -17.53 -12.05 -1.75
C GLU A 57 -16.13 -11.64 -2.28
N ILE A 58 -15.66 -10.44 -1.95
CA ILE A 58 -14.40 -9.85 -2.45
C ILE A 58 -13.18 -10.75 -2.25
N GLU A 59 -13.01 -11.32 -1.06
CA GLU A 59 -11.80 -12.08 -0.72
C GLU A 59 -11.67 -13.39 -1.52
N GLN A 60 -12.79 -13.99 -1.92
CA GLN A 60 -12.78 -15.18 -2.77
C GLN A 60 -12.52 -14.80 -4.24
N LEU A 61 -13.19 -13.74 -4.71
CA LEU A 61 -13.08 -13.26 -6.09
C LEU A 61 -11.70 -12.66 -6.42
N ARG A 62 -10.96 -12.21 -5.41
CA ARG A 62 -9.58 -11.72 -5.55
C ARG A 62 -8.65 -12.67 -6.28
N LYS A 63 -8.78 -13.99 -6.06
CA LYS A 63 -7.88 -14.98 -6.68
C LYS A 63 -8.21 -15.27 -8.13
N GLU A 64 -9.42 -14.92 -8.57
CA GLU A 64 -9.96 -15.27 -9.88
C GLU A 64 -9.98 -14.07 -10.84
N ILE A 65 -9.79 -12.85 -10.32
CA ILE A 65 -9.89 -11.62 -11.08
C ILE A 65 -8.51 -11.10 -11.42
N ASP A 66 -8.15 -11.32 -12.68
CA ASP A 66 -6.95 -10.82 -13.32
C ASP A 66 -7.19 -9.38 -13.84
N VAL A 67 -7.14 -8.40 -12.94
CA VAL A 67 -7.22 -6.99 -13.31
C VAL A 67 -5.97 -6.29 -12.79
N PRO A 68 -5.17 -5.64 -13.65
CA PRO A 68 -3.94 -5.01 -13.23
C PRO A 68 -4.21 -3.85 -12.29
N VAL A 69 -3.30 -3.66 -11.33
CA VAL A 69 -3.32 -2.50 -10.44
C VAL A 69 -2.80 -1.28 -11.21
N SER A 70 -3.57 -0.20 -11.19
CA SER A 70 -3.27 1.05 -11.88
C SER A 70 -2.58 2.06 -10.96
N MET A 71 -1.97 3.09 -11.55
CA MET A 71 -1.41 4.21 -10.77
C MET A 71 -2.50 4.96 -9.97
N GLN A 72 -3.74 4.99 -10.45
CA GLN A 72 -4.86 5.61 -9.75
C GLN A 72 -5.18 4.89 -8.43
N ASP A 73 -5.01 3.57 -8.39
CA ASP A 73 -5.24 2.76 -7.18
C ASP A 73 -4.25 3.11 -6.08
N PHE A 74 -2.99 3.34 -6.47
CA PHE A 74 -1.98 3.83 -5.54
C PHE A 74 -2.28 5.24 -5.04
N ARG A 75 -2.76 6.14 -5.91
CA ARG A 75 -3.13 7.50 -5.50
C ARG A 75 -4.24 7.50 -4.46
N GLU A 76 -5.30 6.72 -4.68
CA GLU A 76 -6.41 6.62 -3.74
C GLU A 76 -5.99 5.92 -2.43
N SER A 77 -5.22 4.84 -2.53
CA SER A 77 -4.66 4.14 -1.36
C SER A 77 -3.79 5.07 -0.48
N LEU A 78 -2.91 5.86 -1.09
CA LEU A 78 -2.06 6.83 -0.39
C LEU A 78 -2.83 8.00 0.24
N GLN A 79 -4.03 8.31 -0.25
CA GLN A 79 -4.92 9.30 0.38
C GLN A 79 -5.61 8.74 1.62
N ASN A 80 -5.97 7.46 1.60
CA ASN A 80 -6.73 6.82 2.67
C ASN A 80 -5.86 6.30 3.82
N ILE A 81 -4.58 5.99 3.54
CA ILE A 81 -3.68 5.38 4.52
C ILE A 81 -2.67 6.40 5.04
N GLN A 82 -2.78 6.70 6.33
CA GLN A 82 -1.85 7.57 7.04
C GLN A 82 -0.71 6.78 7.70
N LYS A 83 0.39 7.47 7.95
CA LYS A 83 1.52 6.95 8.73
C LYS A 83 1.06 6.63 10.14
N SER A 84 1.32 5.42 10.62
CA SER A 84 1.02 5.05 12.00
C SER A 84 2.05 5.58 13.00
N VAL A 85 3.27 5.87 12.53
CA VAL A 85 4.37 6.38 13.36
C VAL A 85 4.54 7.88 13.14
N SER A 86 4.54 8.64 14.23
CA SER A 86 4.79 10.08 14.18
C SER A 86 6.28 10.37 13.96
N LYS A 87 6.59 11.52 13.35
CA LYS A 87 7.99 11.99 13.22
C LYS A 87 8.68 12.13 14.57
N ALA A 88 7.96 12.63 15.58
CA ALA A 88 8.49 12.79 16.94
C ALA A 88 8.93 11.45 17.55
N ASN A 89 8.19 10.36 17.29
CA ASN A 89 8.60 9.03 17.76
C ASN A 89 9.88 8.55 17.07
N LEU A 90 10.02 8.79 15.75
CA LEU A 90 11.23 8.42 15.02
C LEU A 90 12.45 9.19 15.53
N GLU A 91 12.33 10.50 15.73
CA GLU A 91 13.40 11.36 16.25
C GLU A 91 13.85 10.91 17.65
N PHE A 92 12.91 10.58 18.53
CA PHE A 92 13.22 10.04 19.86
C PHE A 92 13.99 8.72 19.77
N TYR A 93 13.56 7.78 18.93
CA TYR A 93 14.28 6.51 18.77
C TYR A 93 15.65 6.69 18.11
N ASP A 94 15.80 7.60 17.16
CA ASP A 94 17.10 7.91 16.54
C ASP A 94 18.09 8.49 17.56
N GLU A 95 17.65 9.40 18.43
CA GLU A 95 18.48 9.93 19.52
C GLU A 95 18.80 8.85 20.56
N TRP A 96 17.82 8.03 20.93
CA TRP A 96 18.01 6.93 21.85
C TRP A 96 19.01 5.90 21.30
N MET A 97 18.92 5.57 20.01
CA MET A 97 19.84 4.68 19.31
C MET A 97 21.26 5.25 19.23
N LYS A 98 21.43 6.57 19.05
CA LYS A 98 22.75 7.20 19.10
C LYS A 98 23.39 7.12 20.49
N GLN A 99 22.59 7.13 21.56
CA GLN A 99 23.09 7.11 22.93
C GLN A 99 23.30 5.68 23.47
N PHE A 100 22.44 4.73 23.09
CA PHE A 100 22.39 3.39 23.71
C PHE A 100 22.30 2.24 22.70
N GLY A 101 22.40 2.51 21.39
CA GLY A 101 22.32 1.50 20.35
C GLY A 101 23.49 0.51 20.44
N ALA A 102 23.17 -0.78 20.30
CA ALA A 102 24.17 -1.83 20.25
C ALA A 102 24.98 -1.73 18.93
N VAL A 103 26.31 -1.79 19.05
CA VAL A 103 27.28 -1.86 17.94
C VAL A 103 27.37 -3.27 17.41
#